data_AF-A0A8S8XSX8-F1
#
_entry.id   AF-A0A8S8XSX8-F1
#
_cell.length_a   1.000
_cell.length_b   1.000
_cell.length_c   1.000
_cell.angle_alpha   90.00
_cell.angle_beta   90.00
_cell.angle_gamma   90.00
#
_symmetry.space_group_name_H-M   'P 1'
#
loop_
_entity.id
_entity.type
_entity.pdbx_description
1 polymer ?
#
loop_
_entity_poly.entity_id
_entity_poly.type
_entity_poly.pdbx_seq_one_letter_code
_entity_poly.pdbx_strand_id
1 'polypeptide(L)'
;MKAVSKASEALDALAEIRTNSGNMDTIGLNDETVAKFCHSDEKLFQAIMEGLDNHRALRKSLGTDIMLTDEPELVAQLQEDYVNFYAPATVNPYIALAARGPWIVTSHGAVVHDNGGYGMLGAGHGPSSYEHVTKGSGKVDAILAQETANAF
;
A
#
# COMPACT_ATOMS: atom_id res chain seq x y z
N MET A 1 -16.71 -20.69 10.85
CA MET A 1 -15.97 -19.88 11.85
C MET A 1 -14.71 -19.20 11.28
N LYS A 2 -13.98 -19.78 10.32
CA LYS A 2 -12.77 -19.17 9.69
C LYS A 2 -12.98 -17.87 8.89
N ALA A 3 -14.20 -17.56 8.44
CA ALA A 3 -14.43 -16.40 7.56
C ALA A 3 -14.51 -15.08 8.33
N VAL A 4 -15.16 -15.10 9.51
CA VAL A 4 -15.24 -13.97 10.44
C VAL A 4 -13.85 -13.57 10.97
N SER A 5 -12.91 -14.52 11.08
CA SER A 5 -11.55 -14.21 11.56
C SER A 5 -10.75 -13.40 10.55
N LYS A 6 -10.83 -13.71 9.23
CA LYS A 6 -10.05 -13.00 8.20
C LYS A 6 -10.42 -11.52 8.09
N ALA A 7 -11.72 -11.21 8.10
CA ALA A 7 -12.17 -9.82 8.03
C ALA A 7 -11.77 -9.04 9.28
N SER A 8 -11.96 -9.61 10.49
CA SER A 8 -11.53 -8.97 11.73
C SER A 8 -10.02 -8.71 11.74
N GLU A 9 -9.23 -9.72 11.40
CA GLU A 9 -7.76 -9.63 11.35
C GLU A 9 -7.27 -8.57 10.35
N ALA A 10 -7.91 -8.50 9.17
CA ALA A 10 -7.60 -7.46 8.19
C ALA A 10 -7.92 -6.05 8.70
N LEU A 11 -9.05 -5.87 9.39
CA LEU A 11 -9.41 -4.57 9.96
C LEU A 11 -8.49 -4.18 11.12
N ASP A 12 -8.09 -5.14 11.96
CA ASP A 12 -7.11 -4.91 13.03
C ASP A 12 -5.75 -4.50 12.43
N ALA A 13 -5.32 -5.13 11.34
CA ALA A 13 -4.12 -4.78 10.60
C ALA A 13 -4.18 -3.35 10.04
N LEU A 14 -5.30 -2.98 9.39
CA LEU A 14 -5.49 -1.62 8.87
C LEU A 14 -5.56 -0.58 10.00
N ALA A 15 -6.19 -0.91 11.13
CA ALA A 15 -6.24 -0.04 12.30
C ALA A 15 -4.84 0.22 12.87
N GLU A 16 -3.95 -0.78 12.88
CA GLU A 16 -2.56 -0.60 13.29
C GLU A 16 -1.81 0.35 12.35
N ILE A 17 -1.95 0.17 11.03
CA ILE A 17 -1.34 1.07 10.03
C ILE A 17 -1.83 2.51 10.26
N ARG A 18 -3.15 2.70 10.31
CA ARG A 18 -3.79 4.02 10.48
C ARG A 18 -3.37 4.71 11.79
N THR A 19 -3.27 3.96 12.89
CA THR A 19 -2.86 4.51 14.20
C THR A 19 -1.38 4.89 14.25
N ASN A 20 -0.58 4.35 13.34
CA ASN A 20 0.85 4.63 13.24
C ASN A 20 1.19 5.44 11.99
N SER A 21 0.23 6.26 11.53
CA SER A 21 0.39 7.18 10.40
C SER A 21 -0.27 8.53 10.72
N GLY A 22 0.06 9.58 9.95
CA GLY A 22 -0.58 10.90 10.08
C GLY A 22 -1.97 10.97 9.44
N ASN A 23 -2.44 12.17 9.13
CA ASN A 23 -3.69 12.37 8.42
C ASN A 23 -3.62 11.79 7.00
N MET A 24 -4.67 11.07 6.63
CA MET A 24 -4.81 10.41 5.33
C MET A 24 -5.68 11.24 4.40
N ASP A 25 -5.16 11.61 3.23
CA ASP A 25 -5.90 12.33 2.19
C ASP A 25 -6.53 11.37 1.17
N THR A 26 -5.91 10.21 0.97
CA THR A 26 -6.39 9.19 0.04
C THR A 26 -7.67 8.56 0.55
N ILE A 27 -8.75 8.76 -0.21
CA ILE A 27 -10.06 8.19 0.08
C ILE A 27 -10.13 6.76 -0.47
N GLY A 28 -9.95 5.78 0.42
CA GLY A 28 -10.09 4.36 0.10
C GLY A 28 -11.52 3.81 0.31
N LEU A 29 -11.64 2.49 0.13
CA LEU A 29 -12.84 1.74 0.50
C LEU A 29 -13.09 1.79 2.01
N ASN A 30 -14.37 1.84 2.40
CA ASN A 30 -14.74 1.76 3.81
C ASN A 30 -14.57 0.34 4.38
N ASP A 31 -14.46 0.24 5.70
CA ASP A 31 -14.20 -1.01 6.40
C ASP A 31 -15.27 -2.08 6.18
N GLU A 32 -16.54 -1.68 5.99
CA GLU A 32 -17.62 -2.61 5.66
C GLU A 32 -17.38 -3.27 4.30
N THR A 33 -16.94 -2.50 3.31
CA THR A 33 -16.63 -2.99 1.96
C THR A 33 -15.38 -3.86 1.97
N VAL A 34 -14.32 -3.42 2.66
CA VAL A 34 -13.10 -4.22 2.84
C VAL A 34 -13.43 -5.56 3.50
N ALA A 35 -14.20 -5.55 4.59
CA ALA A 35 -14.61 -6.77 5.28
C ALA A 35 -15.38 -7.73 4.35
N LYS A 36 -16.29 -7.22 3.51
CA LYS A 36 -17.00 -8.03 2.51
C LYS A 36 -16.05 -8.67 1.50
N PHE A 37 -15.11 -7.91 0.94
CA PHE A 37 -14.17 -8.44 -0.06
C PHE A 37 -13.12 -9.37 0.51
N CYS A 38 -12.73 -9.23 1.78
CA CYS A 38 -11.85 -10.22 2.45
C CYS A 38 -12.46 -11.63 2.51
N HIS A 39 -13.78 -11.77 2.32
CA HIS A 39 -14.44 -13.07 2.23
C HIS A 39 -14.44 -13.66 0.81
N SER A 40 -14.46 -12.81 -0.23
CA SER A 40 -14.64 -13.24 -1.62
C SER A 40 -13.35 -13.21 -2.44
N ASP A 41 -12.38 -12.39 -2.07
CA ASP A 41 -11.09 -12.29 -2.74
C ASP A 41 -9.94 -12.39 -1.72
N GLU A 42 -9.22 -13.51 -1.75
CA GLU A 42 -8.08 -13.76 -0.86
C GLU A 42 -6.92 -12.80 -1.12
N LYS A 43 -6.81 -12.21 -2.32
CA LYS A 43 -5.74 -11.26 -2.66
C LYS A 43 -5.84 -9.99 -1.82
N LEU A 44 -7.05 -9.54 -1.47
CA LEU A 44 -7.22 -8.37 -0.61
C LEU A 44 -6.64 -8.62 0.78
N PHE A 45 -6.98 -9.76 1.39
CA PHE A 45 -6.43 -10.14 2.69
C PHE A 45 -4.90 -10.23 2.64
N GLN A 46 -4.33 -10.85 1.60
CA GLN A 46 -2.89 -10.95 1.40
C GLN A 46 -2.23 -9.57 1.28
N ALA A 47 -2.81 -8.65 0.48
CA ALA A 47 -2.28 -7.29 0.33
C ALA A 47 -2.29 -6.52 1.66
N ILE A 48 -3.34 -6.68 2.48
CA ILE A 48 -3.43 -6.03 3.79
C ILE A 48 -2.35 -6.54 4.76
N MET A 49 -2.17 -7.86 4.84
CA MET A 49 -1.17 -8.44 5.74
C MET A 49 0.26 -8.10 5.30
N GLU A 50 0.54 -8.15 4.00
CA GLU A 50 1.84 -7.72 3.45
C GLU A 50 2.06 -6.21 3.65
N GLY A 51 1.01 -5.40 3.49
CA GLY A 51 1.04 -3.97 3.78
C GLY A 51 1.41 -3.69 5.23
N LEU A 52 0.84 -4.42 6.20
CA LEU A 52 1.19 -4.27 7.61
C LEU A 52 2.66 -4.60 7.89
N ASP A 53 3.17 -5.70 7.34
CA ASP A 53 4.58 -6.08 7.51
C ASP A 53 5.52 -5.03 6.92
N ASN A 54 5.20 -4.51 5.72
CA ASN A 54 5.95 -3.45 5.07
C ASN A 54 5.88 -2.13 5.85
N HIS A 55 4.71 -1.77 6.40
CA HIS A 55 4.57 -0.59 7.27
C HIS A 55 5.49 -0.68 8.49
N ARG A 56 5.47 -1.83 9.20
CA ARG A 56 6.33 -2.08 10.36
C ARG A 56 7.81 -2.01 9.99
N ALA A 57 8.20 -2.54 8.83
CA ALA A 57 9.57 -2.48 8.33
C ALA A 57 9.99 -1.03 8.02
N LEU A 58 9.14 -0.25 7.34
CA LEU A 58 9.38 1.16 7.05
C LEU A 58 9.51 1.97 8.33
N ARG A 59 8.58 1.83 9.27
CA ARG A 59 8.63 2.49 10.58
C ARG A 59 9.94 2.20 11.33
N LYS A 60 10.43 0.96 11.26
CA LYS A 60 11.71 0.58 11.86
C LYS A 60 12.92 1.22 11.14
N SER A 61 12.84 1.37 9.83
CA SER A 61 13.97 1.82 9.00
C SER A 61 14.06 3.35 8.86
N LEU A 62 12.93 4.03 8.71
CA LEU A 62 12.82 5.47 8.53
C LEU A 62 12.58 6.20 9.85
N GLY A 63 11.99 5.51 10.83
CA GLY A 63 11.61 6.07 12.12
C GLY A 63 10.12 6.38 12.20
N THR A 64 9.58 6.31 13.42
CA THR A 64 8.16 6.56 13.69
C THR A 64 7.74 7.98 13.39
N ASP A 65 8.60 8.97 13.67
CA ASP A 65 8.28 10.38 13.45
C ASP A 65 8.01 10.69 11.97
N ILE A 66 8.75 10.05 11.06
CA ILE A 66 8.52 10.19 9.61
C ILE A 66 7.20 9.52 9.24
N MET A 67 6.95 8.29 9.71
CA MET A 67 5.71 7.59 9.35
C MET A 67 4.45 8.27 9.90
N LEU A 68 4.57 9.06 10.98
CA LEU A 68 3.46 9.81 11.59
C LEU A 68 3.19 11.17 10.92
N THR A 69 3.93 11.57 9.89
CA THR A 69 3.59 12.76 9.11
C THR A 69 2.31 12.53 8.31
N ASP A 70 1.62 13.61 7.96
CA ASP A 70 0.47 13.58 7.08
C ASP A 70 0.87 13.07 5.68
N GLU A 71 -0.10 12.50 4.96
CA GLU A 71 0.16 11.75 3.73
C GLU A 71 0.87 12.56 2.63
N PRO A 72 0.48 13.81 2.33
CA PRO A 72 1.18 14.65 1.36
C PRO A 72 2.64 14.92 1.75
N GLU A 73 2.89 15.16 3.04
CA GLU A 73 4.22 15.41 3.59
C GLU A 73 5.10 14.16 3.50
N LEU A 74 4.55 12.99 3.82
CA LEU A 74 5.28 11.73 3.68
C LEU A 74 5.65 11.49 2.22
N VAL A 75 4.70 11.66 1.29
CA VAL A 75 4.93 11.52 -0.16
C VAL A 75 6.05 12.46 -0.61
N ALA A 76 5.98 13.73 -0.23
CA ALA A 76 7.00 14.72 -0.59
C ALA A 76 8.38 14.36 -0.03
N GLN A 77 8.48 13.97 1.25
CA GLN A 77 9.76 13.61 1.89
C GLN A 77 10.39 12.37 1.28
N LEU A 78 9.58 11.35 0.95
CA LEU A 78 10.12 10.15 0.31
C LEU A 78 10.57 10.44 -1.13
N GLN A 79 9.85 11.31 -1.85
CA GLN A 79 10.17 11.63 -3.24
C GLN A 79 11.22 12.74 -3.42
N GLU A 80 11.64 13.45 -2.36
CA GLU A 80 12.55 14.62 -2.46
C GLU A 80 13.84 14.36 -3.25
N ASP A 81 14.41 13.16 -3.13
CA ASP A 81 15.66 12.77 -3.79
C ASP A 81 15.46 12.06 -5.14
N TYR A 82 14.22 12.02 -5.64
CA TYR A 82 13.85 11.26 -6.83
C TYR A 82 13.31 12.18 -7.92
N VAL A 83 13.87 12.02 -9.12
CA VAL A 83 13.39 12.72 -10.31
C VAL A 83 12.19 11.97 -10.86
N ASN A 84 10.99 12.50 -10.63
CA ASN A 84 9.78 11.96 -11.22
C ASN A 84 9.63 12.45 -12.68
N PHE A 85 9.52 11.52 -13.62
CA PHE A 85 9.34 11.84 -15.05
C PHE A 85 7.87 12.09 -15.42
N TYR A 86 6.94 11.81 -14.51
CA TYR A 86 5.52 12.11 -14.68
C TYR A 86 5.21 13.55 -14.28
N ALA A 87 4.18 14.13 -14.89
CA ALA A 87 3.66 15.41 -14.42
C ALA A 87 3.17 15.24 -12.97
N PRO A 88 3.38 16.21 -12.06
CA PRO A 88 2.96 16.08 -10.66
C PRO A 88 1.48 15.69 -10.49
N ALA A 89 0.62 16.12 -11.41
CA ALA A 89 -0.81 15.80 -11.41
C ALA A 89 -1.15 14.34 -11.77
N THR A 90 -0.18 13.56 -12.27
CA THR A 90 -0.35 12.15 -12.65
C THR A 90 0.43 11.20 -11.75
N VAL A 91 0.97 11.71 -10.63
CA VAL A 91 1.61 10.91 -9.59
C VAL A 91 0.55 10.52 -8.58
N ASN A 92 0.49 9.25 -8.18
CA ASN A 92 -0.44 8.83 -7.13
C ASN A 92 -0.16 9.60 -5.83
N PRO A 93 -1.20 10.09 -5.14
CA PRO A 93 -1.05 10.98 -3.98
C PRO A 93 -0.73 10.23 -2.67
N TYR A 94 -0.36 8.95 -2.76
CA TYR A 94 -0.05 8.08 -1.63
C TYR A 94 1.21 7.29 -1.91
N ILE A 95 1.76 6.61 -0.89
CA ILE A 95 2.82 5.61 -1.03
C ILE A 95 2.21 4.22 -0.92
N ALA A 96 2.37 3.37 -1.94
CA ALA A 96 1.90 1.99 -1.89
C ALA A 96 2.79 1.12 -0.99
N LEU A 97 2.19 0.36 -0.07
CA LEU A 97 2.90 -0.61 0.77
C LEU A 97 2.83 -2.02 0.20
N ALA A 98 1.71 -2.38 -0.40
CA ALA A 98 1.49 -3.69 -1.00
C ALA A 98 0.41 -3.61 -2.07
N ALA A 99 0.50 -4.49 -3.06
CA ALA A 99 -0.52 -4.63 -4.06
C ALA A 99 -0.65 -6.09 -4.51
N ARG A 100 -1.89 -6.58 -4.62
CA ARG A 100 -2.21 -7.93 -5.11
C ARG A 100 -3.45 -7.87 -5.99
N GLY A 101 -3.32 -8.23 -7.27
CA GLY A 101 -4.43 -8.13 -8.22
C GLY A 101 -4.89 -6.68 -8.35
N PRO A 102 -6.18 -6.36 -8.11
CA PRO A 102 -6.69 -4.99 -8.17
C PRO A 102 -6.55 -4.22 -6.84
N TRP A 103 -6.02 -4.85 -5.79
CA TRP A 103 -6.00 -4.25 -4.44
C TRP A 103 -4.67 -3.58 -4.17
N ILE A 104 -4.71 -2.32 -3.76
CA ILE A 104 -3.56 -1.55 -3.28
C ILE A 104 -3.82 -1.17 -1.81
N VAL A 105 -2.79 -1.32 -0.97
CA VAL A 105 -2.79 -0.84 0.42
C VAL A 105 -1.75 0.26 0.55
N THR A 106 -2.17 1.42 1.04
CA THR A 106 -1.33 2.62 1.15
C THR A 106 -0.62 2.71 2.50
N SER A 107 0.38 3.59 2.60
CA SER A 107 1.12 3.85 3.83
C SER A 107 0.26 4.34 4.99
N HIS A 108 -0.87 4.97 4.71
CA HIS A 108 -1.82 5.49 5.71
C HIS A 108 -3.01 4.54 5.94
N GLY A 109 -3.04 3.37 5.30
CA GLY A 109 -4.05 2.34 5.54
C GLY A 109 -5.36 2.55 4.79
N ALA A 110 -5.38 3.37 3.73
CA ALA A 110 -6.41 3.30 2.71
C ALA A 110 -6.25 2.01 1.88
N VAL A 111 -7.38 1.38 1.57
CA VAL A 111 -7.48 0.29 0.60
C VAL A 111 -8.05 0.88 -0.68
N VAL A 112 -7.30 0.81 -1.76
CA VAL A 112 -7.69 1.32 -3.08
C VAL A 112 -7.91 0.14 -4.01
N HIS A 113 -9.00 0.18 -4.78
CA HIS A 113 -9.25 -0.75 -5.87
C HIS A 113 -8.82 -0.10 -7.19
N ASP A 114 -7.73 -0.59 -7.77
CA ASP A 114 -7.20 -0.12 -9.03
C ASP A 114 -7.89 -0.85 -10.21
N ASN A 115 -8.55 -0.06 -11.07
CA ASN A 115 -9.26 -0.53 -12.26
C ASN A 115 -8.40 -0.46 -13.54
N GLY A 116 -7.16 0.04 -13.48
CA GLY A 116 -6.34 0.43 -14.64
C GLY A 116 -5.50 -0.69 -15.29
N GLY A 117 -5.26 -1.82 -14.63
CA GLY A 117 -4.16 -2.73 -14.99
C GLY A 117 -4.42 -3.92 -15.93
N TYR A 118 -5.60 -4.07 -16.55
CA TYR A 118 -5.90 -5.29 -17.34
C TYR A 118 -5.10 -5.43 -18.65
N GLY A 119 -4.40 -4.38 -19.11
CA GLY A 119 -3.75 -4.34 -20.43
C GLY A 119 -2.26 -4.70 -20.48
N MET A 120 -1.47 -4.48 -19.42
CA MET A 120 0.01 -4.53 -19.51
C MET A 120 0.72 -5.65 -18.73
N LEU A 121 0.07 -6.33 -17.78
CA LEU A 121 0.73 -7.42 -17.02
C LEU A 121 0.05 -8.79 -17.10
N GLY A 122 -1.17 -8.91 -17.63
CA GLY A 122 -1.90 -10.19 -17.73
C GLY A 122 -2.22 -10.91 -16.39
N ALA A 123 -1.56 -10.53 -15.27
CA ALA A 123 -1.62 -11.18 -13.97
C ALA A 123 -1.98 -10.25 -12.78
N GLY A 124 -2.03 -8.92 -12.99
CA GLY A 124 -2.30 -7.90 -11.95
C GLY A 124 -1.05 -7.52 -11.13
N HIS A 125 -1.22 -6.62 -10.14
CA HIS A 125 -0.12 -6.20 -9.25
C HIS A 125 0.41 -7.38 -8.41
N GLY A 126 1.74 -7.50 -8.30
CA GLY A 126 2.41 -8.46 -7.42
C GLY A 126 2.10 -9.95 -7.70
N PRO A 127 2.43 -10.51 -8.88
CA PRO A 127 2.24 -11.93 -9.14
C PRO A 127 3.21 -12.79 -8.28
N SER A 128 2.76 -13.98 -7.89
CA SER A 128 3.49 -14.88 -6.98
C SER A 128 4.83 -15.41 -7.52
N SER A 129 5.13 -15.18 -8.80
CA SER A 129 6.26 -15.77 -9.52
C SER A 129 7.51 -14.89 -9.61
N TYR A 130 7.58 -13.73 -8.95
CA TYR A 130 8.81 -12.94 -8.90
C TYR A 130 9.50 -13.10 -7.55
N GLU A 131 10.53 -13.96 -7.55
CA GLU A 131 11.51 -14.07 -6.48
C GLU A 131 12.39 -12.81 -6.44
N HIS A 132 12.54 -12.29 -5.22
CA HIS A 132 13.72 -11.64 -4.67
C HIS A 132 14.36 -10.51 -5.49
N VAL A 133 13.96 -9.27 -5.21
CA VAL A 133 14.80 -8.09 -5.48
C VAL A 133 15.31 -7.54 -4.15
N THR A 134 16.60 -7.23 -4.15
CA THR A 134 17.48 -6.84 -3.05
C THR A 134 16.86 -5.83 -2.08
N LYS A 135 16.93 -6.11 -0.76
CA LYS A 135 16.62 -5.16 0.31
C LYS A 135 17.46 -3.88 0.16
N GLY A 136 16.86 -2.83 -0.37
CA GLY A 136 17.40 -1.47 -0.33
C GLY A 136 17.24 -0.85 1.06
N SER A 137 17.63 0.42 1.22
CA SER A 137 17.13 1.19 2.36
C SER A 137 15.61 1.33 2.23
N GLY A 138 14.87 1.41 3.35
CA GLY A 138 13.39 1.45 3.31
C GLY A 138 12.80 2.54 2.39
N LYS A 139 13.56 3.63 2.16
CA LYS A 139 13.20 4.69 1.21
C LYS A 139 13.17 4.18 -0.25
N VAL A 140 14.12 3.33 -0.66
CA VAL A 140 14.19 2.78 -2.04
C VAL A 140 13.02 1.83 -2.31
N ASP A 141 12.70 0.95 -1.37
CA ASP A 141 11.62 -0.03 -1.52
C ASP A 141 10.24 0.66 -1.64
N ALA A 142 10.00 1.70 -0.84
CA ALA A 142 8.78 2.51 -0.91
C ALA A 142 8.60 3.22 -2.26
N ILE A 143 9.70 3.62 -2.89
CA ILE A 143 9.67 4.38 -4.14
C ILE A 143 9.55 3.47 -5.34
N LEU A 144 10.18 2.29 -5.31
CA LEU A 144 9.92 1.25 -6.31
C LEU A 144 8.44 0.82 -6.30
N ALA A 145 7.85 0.66 -5.10
CA ALA A 145 6.41 0.38 -4.97
C ALA A 145 5.56 1.51 -5.58
N GLN A 146 5.98 2.77 -5.40
CA GLN A 146 5.31 3.93 -5.97
C GLN A 146 5.46 4.03 -7.49
N GLU A 147 6.63 3.76 -8.04
CA GLU A 147 6.85 3.72 -9.49
C GLU A 147 6.00 2.63 -10.13
N THR A 148 5.92 1.45 -9.48
CA THR A 148 4.98 0.42 -9.92
C THR A 148 3.54 0.91 -9.83
N ALA A 149 3.12 1.62 -8.78
CA ALA A 149 1.77 2.15 -8.69
C ALA A 149 1.47 3.24 -9.74
N ASN A 150 2.43 4.12 -10.05
CA ASN A 150 2.29 5.20 -11.04
C ASN A 150 2.31 4.71 -12.49
N ALA A 151 2.90 3.54 -12.75
CA ALA A 151 2.97 2.95 -14.09
C ALA A 151 1.63 2.36 -14.58
N PHE A 152 0.57 2.40 -13.75
CA PHE A 152 -0.77 1.87 -14.07
C PHE A 152 -1.88 2.90 -13.82
#